data_AF-A0A101WV80-F1
#
_entry.id   AF-A0A101WV80-F1
#
_cell.length_a   1.000
_cell.length_b   1.000
_cell.length_c   1.000
_cell.angle_alpha   90.00
_cell.angle_beta   90.00
_cell.angle_gamma   90.00
#
_symmetry.space_group_name_H-M   'P 1'
#
loop_
_entity.id
_entity.type
_entity.pdbx_description
1 polymer ?
#
loop_
_entity_poly.entity_id
_entity_poly.type
_entity_poly.pdbx_seq_one_letter_code
_entity_poly.pdbx_strand_id
1 'polypeptide(L)'
;MNSAGFFVERAIYGVAVGRRRDIVLLLQREGPLSLAKLRSSLGISASTLLFELSALESLGVIRREDSLVYLTELGEKVASIISTMEPLKSLSFLSVVGLRPLVVWLLMSPFLHIAASVLLMGWVAALMFGALQNPPLALLGVVYVGYYLPLSLRLPLHYALALSLISAAALVVASHLLTRRRVTPLKAAVGLAPLALFPAVHLTLVYLAHTWEFPYLVTLSQVLLFLALLLTATMYAAVHSLEVGTTYEHTLIRTLLIFFVLPALFYLAPLR
;
A
#
# COMPACT_ATOMS: atom_id res chain seq x y z
N MET A 1 -22.51 9.83 -10.71
CA MET A 1 -22.25 9.62 -9.27
C MET A 1 -22.78 8.25 -8.89
N ASN A 2 -21.90 7.29 -8.62
CA ASN A 2 -22.28 5.90 -8.35
C ASN A 2 -22.77 5.74 -6.90
N SER A 3 -24.09 5.67 -6.71
CA SER A 3 -24.76 5.48 -5.42
C SER A 3 -24.32 4.21 -4.67
N ALA A 4 -23.88 3.18 -5.40
CA ALA A 4 -23.42 1.92 -4.82
C ALA A 4 -22.10 2.03 -4.03
N GLY A 5 -21.17 2.89 -4.48
CA GLY A 5 -19.88 3.06 -3.79
C GLY A 5 -20.02 3.76 -2.43
N PHE A 6 -20.87 4.79 -2.38
CA PHE A 6 -21.19 5.53 -1.16
C PHE A 6 -21.85 4.65 -0.08
N PHE A 7 -22.68 3.69 -0.50
CA PHE A 7 -23.37 2.79 0.42
C PHE A 7 -22.42 1.80 1.09
N VAL A 8 -21.44 1.27 0.36
CA VAL A 8 -20.43 0.34 0.88
C VAL A 8 -19.46 1.04 1.83
N GLU A 9 -18.99 2.25 1.50
CA GLU A 9 -18.13 3.03 2.40
C GLU A 9 -18.84 3.34 3.73
N ARG A 10 -20.10 3.78 3.66
CA ARG A 10 -20.92 4.03 4.85
C ARG A 10 -21.11 2.77 5.70
N ALA A 11 -21.26 1.61 5.07
CA ALA A 11 -21.37 0.34 5.77
C ALA A 11 -20.05 -0.05 6.46
N ILE A 12 -18.89 0.09 5.79
CA ILE A 12 -17.59 -0.22 6.37
C ILE A 12 -17.31 0.67 7.59
N TYR A 13 -17.46 1.99 7.45
CA TYR A 13 -17.27 2.92 8.57
C TYR A 13 -18.30 2.69 9.69
N GLY A 14 -19.55 2.36 9.33
CA GLY A 14 -20.61 2.09 10.28
C GLY A 14 -20.42 0.80 11.08
N VAL A 15 -19.81 -0.23 10.49
CA VAL A 15 -19.49 -1.52 11.13
C VAL A 15 -18.19 -1.46 11.92
N ALA A 16 -17.21 -0.67 11.47
CA ALA A 16 -15.90 -0.54 12.13
C ALA A 16 -15.96 0.17 13.50
N VAL A 17 -17.09 0.78 13.86
CA VAL A 17 -17.28 1.53 15.11
C VAL A 17 -17.97 0.68 16.19
N GLY A 18 -17.39 0.65 17.38
CA GLY A 18 -18.00 0.04 18.56
C GLY A 18 -18.04 -1.48 18.53
N ARG A 19 -19.12 -2.06 19.09
CA ARG A 19 -19.29 -3.52 19.23
C ARG A 19 -19.91 -4.19 18.00
N ARG A 20 -20.27 -3.40 16.97
CA ARG A 20 -20.81 -3.87 15.68
C ARG A 20 -19.83 -4.73 14.92
N ARG A 21 -18.56 -4.36 14.98
CA ARG A 21 -17.43 -5.13 14.42
C ARG A 21 -17.42 -6.55 14.95
N ASP A 22 -17.47 -6.71 16.27
CA ASP A 22 -17.35 -8.00 16.93
C ASP A 22 -18.54 -8.91 16.55
N ILE A 23 -19.74 -8.34 16.40
CA ILE A 23 -20.94 -9.06 15.92
C ILE A 23 -20.73 -9.59 14.49
N VAL A 24 -20.27 -8.74 13.58
CA VAL A 24 -20.10 -9.08 12.16
C VAL A 24 -19.00 -10.12 11.96
N LEU A 25 -17.90 -10.03 12.70
CA LEU A 25 -16.79 -10.99 12.64
C LEU A 25 -17.19 -12.35 13.23
N LEU A 26 -17.95 -12.36 14.32
CA LEU A 26 -18.47 -13.58 14.91
C LEU A 26 -19.43 -14.31 13.96
N LEU A 27 -20.32 -13.57 13.29
CA LEU A 27 -21.21 -14.11 12.26
C LEU A 27 -20.46 -14.62 11.03
N GLN A 28 -19.34 -13.98 10.66
CA GLN A 28 -18.51 -14.47 9.54
C GLN A 28 -17.83 -15.79 9.89
N ARG A 29 -17.39 -15.96 11.15
CA ARG A 29 -16.66 -17.15 11.60
C ARG A 29 -17.58 -18.34 11.89
N GLU A 30 -18.72 -18.11 12.53
CA GLU A 30 -19.62 -19.17 12.98
C GLU A 30 -20.87 -19.35 12.10
N GLY A 31 -21.08 -18.48 11.13
CA GLY A 31 -22.29 -18.45 10.31
C GLY A 31 -23.49 -17.84 11.05
N PRO A 32 -24.72 -18.17 10.67
CA PRO A 32 -25.92 -17.59 11.27
C PRO A 32 -26.10 -18.02 12.72
N LEU A 33 -26.38 -17.06 13.60
CA LEU A 33 -26.46 -17.27 15.04
C LEU A 33 -27.76 -16.72 15.64
N SER A 34 -28.22 -17.36 16.71
CA SER A 34 -29.35 -16.87 17.50
C SER A 34 -28.95 -15.71 18.40
N LEU A 35 -29.92 -14.87 18.77
CA LEU A 35 -29.71 -13.74 19.68
C LEU A 35 -29.12 -14.18 21.03
N ALA A 36 -29.54 -15.35 21.53
CA ALA A 36 -29.05 -15.89 22.79
C ALA A 36 -27.55 -16.23 22.70
N LYS A 37 -27.12 -16.86 21.60
CA LYS A 37 -25.73 -17.24 21.37
C LYS A 37 -24.84 -16.03 21.08
N LEU A 38 -25.34 -15.04 20.32
CA LEU A 38 -24.65 -13.75 20.13
C LEU A 38 -24.41 -13.03 21.46
N ARG A 39 -25.44 -12.99 22.32
CA ARG A 39 -25.36 -12.36 23.63
C ARG A 39 -24.33 -13.04 24.54
N SER A 40 -24.34 -14.38 24.60
CA SER A 40 -23.41 -15.14 25.43
C SER A 40 -21.97 -15.02 24.93
N SER A 41 -21.74 -15.07 23.62
CA SER A 41 -20.40 -15.00 23.04
C SER A 41 -19.77 -13.61 23.17
N LEU A 42 -20.57 -12.54 23.14
CA LEU A 42 -20.08 -11.15 23.20
C LEU A 42 -20.12 -10.53 24.60
N GLY A 43 -20.78 -11.17 25.57
CA GLY A 43 -20.87 -10.68 26.95
C GLY A 43 -21.54 -9.31 27.08
N ILE A 44 -22.57 -9.04 26.27
CA ILE A 44 -23.28 -7.75 26.22
C ILE A 44 -24.70 -7.84 26.75
N SER A 45 -25.24 -6.71 27.22
CA SER A 45 -26.65 -6.61 27.62
C SER A 45 -27.57 -6.74 26.41
N ALA A 46 -28.80 -7.23 26.65
CA ALA A 46 -29.79 -7.43 25.59
C ALA A 46 -30.17 -6.13 24.88
N SER A 47 -30.28 -5.02 25.61
CA SER A 47 -30.58 -3.70 25.05
C SER A 47 -29.49 -3.19 24.10
N THR A 48 -28.22 -3.33 24.49
CA THR A 48 -27.08 -2.94 23.66
C THR A 48 -26.98 -3.82 22.42
N LEU A 49 -27.18 -5.14 22.55
CA LEU A 49 -27.19 -6.04 21.39
C LEU A 49 -28.28 -5.64 20.38
N LEU A 50 -29.50 -5.39 20.85
CA LEU A 50 -30.61 -4.99 19.96
C LEU A 50 -30.36 -3.64 19.28
N PHE A 51 -29.78 -2.68 19.99
CA PHE A 51 -29.40 -1.38 19.44
C PHE A 51 -28.37 -1.53 18.31
N GLU A 52 -27.31 -2.31 18.54
CA GLU A 52 -26.26 -2.52 17.55
C GLU A 52 -26.74 -3.35 16.35
N LEU A 53 -27.60 -4.35 16.57
CA LEU A 53 -28.24 -5.10 15.49
C LEU A 53 -29.16 -4.21 14.64
N SER A 54 -29.95 -3.33 15.26
CA SER A 54 -30.79 -2.37 14.53
C SER A 54 -29.94 -1.44 13.65
N ALA A 55 -28.81 -0.96 14.17
CA ALA A 55 -27.89 -0.14 13.40
C ALA A 55 -27.26 -0.91 12.23
N LEU A 56 -26.85 -2.16 12.44
CA LEU A 56 -26.30 -3.02 11.38
C LEU A 56 -27.33 -3.37 10.29
N GLU A 57 -28.59 -3.55 10.68
CA GLU A 57 -29.70 -3.81 9.76
C GLU A 57 -30.02 -2.56 8.93
N SER A 58 -29.98 -1.37 9.55
CA SER A 58 -30.13 -0.08 8.83
C SER A 58 -29.03 0.18 7.79
N LEU A 59 -27.85 -0.43 7.99
CA LEU A 59 -26.73 -0.42 7.03
C LEU A 59 -26.84 -1.53 5.97
N GLY A 60 -27.85 -2.39 6.05
CA GLY A 60 -28.03 -3.52 5.13
C GLY A 60 -26.97 -4.62 5.25
N VAL A 61 -26.22 -4.65 6.36
CA VAL A 61 -25.10 -5.58 6.61
C VAL A 61 -25.61 -6.91 7.14
N ILE A 62 -26.69 -6.88 7.93
CA ILE A 62 -27.31 -8.07 8.50
C ILE A 62 -28.80 -8.14 8.15
N ARG A 63 -29.34 -9.36 8.20
CA ARG A 63 -30.77 -9.65 8.07
C ARG A 63 -31.20 -10.59 9.19
N ARG A 64 -32.40 -10.38 9.73
CA ARG A 64 -32.96 -11.20 10.81
C ARG A 64 -34.15 -11.99 10.27
N GLU A 65 -34.05 -13.32 10.33
CA GLU A 65 -35.12 -14.25 9.91
C GLU A 65 -35.23 -15.38 10.93
N ASP A 66 -36.45 -15.79 11.28
CA ASP A 66 -36.73 -16.98 12.10
C ASP A 66 -35.85 -17.13 13.35
N SER A 67 -35.67 -16.04 14.11
CA SER A 67 -34.85 -15.94 15.33
C SER A 67 -33.32 -16.07 15.15
N LEU A 68 -32.85 -16.11 13.92
CA LEU A 68 -31.45 -16.14 13.52
C LEU A 68 -31.04 -14.81 12.87
N VAL A 69 -29.75 -14.48 13.03
CA VAL A 69 -29.12 -13.31 12.42
C VAL A 69 -28.16 -13.79 11.35
N TYR A 70 -28.33 -13.27 10.13
CA TYR A 70 -27.56 -13.60 8.94
C TYR A 70 -26.74 -12.39 8.48
N LEU A 71 -25.58 -12.64 7.89
CA LEU A 71 -24.88 -11.63 7.07
C LEU A 71 -25.53 -11.59 5.68
N THR A 72 -25.72 -10.38 5.15
CA THR A 72 -26.08 -10.20 3.74
C THR A 72 -24.83 -10.33 2.86
N GLU A 73 -24.98 -10.40 1.53
CA GLU A 73 -23.82 -10.36 0.62
C GLU A 73 -22.93 -9.13 0.84
N LEU A 74 -23.55 -7.99 1.18
CA LEU A 74 -22.82 -6.78 1.55
C LEU A 74 -22.10 -6.98 2.89
N GLY A 75 -22.79 -7.58 3.87
CA GLY A 75 -22.21 -7.90 5.17
C GLY A 75 -21.03 -8.86 5.10
N GLU A 76 -21.07 -9.87 4.23
CA GLU A 76 -19.94 -10.78 4.02
C GLU A 76 -18.74 -10.06 3.39
N LYS A 77 -18.97 -9.18 2.42
CA LYS A 77 -17.92 -8.34 1.83
C LYS A 77 -17.29 -7.42 2.88
N VAL A 78 -18.11 -6.75 3.69
CA VAL A 78 -17.64 -5.88 4.77
C VAL A 78 -16.92 -6.69 5.85
N ALA A 79 -17.45 -7.85 6.24
CA ALA A 79 -16.84 -8.75 7.21
C ALA A 79 -15.48 -9.22 6.72
N SER A 80 -15.35 -9.63 5.45
CA SER A 80 -14.07 -9.99 4.84
C SER A 80 -13.06 -8.85 4.86
N ILE A 81 -13.50 -7.60 4.65
CA ILE A 81 -12.63 -6.43 4.75
C ILE A 81 -12.18 -6.24 6.21
N ILE A 82 -13.09 -6.35 7.17
CA ILE A 82 -12.80 -6.10 8.59
C ILE A 82 -12.01 -7.26 9.24
N SER A 83 -12.21 -8.52 8.84
CA SER A 83 -11.44 -9.67 9.33
C SER A 83 -10.00 -9.61 8.83
N THR A 84 -9.76 -9.05 7.64
CA THR A 84 -8.39 -8.75 7.20
C THR A 84 -7.73 -7.58 7.97
N MET A 85 -8.51 -6.85 8.79
CA MET A 85 -8.05 -5.84 9.75
C MET A 85 -7.94 -6.41 11.19
N GLU A 86 -8.08 -7.72 11.40
CA GLU A 86 -8.26 -8.36 12.71
C GLU A 86 -7.00 -8.78 13.51
N PRO A 87 -5.79 -8.29 13.19
CA PRO A 87 -4.80 -8.17 14.25
C PRO A 87 -4.29 -6.73 14.34
N LEU A 88 -5.18 -5.77 14.62
CA LEU A 88 -4.79 -4.40 14.98
C LEU A 88 -4.73 -4.16 16.50
N LYS A 89 -4.96 -5.20 17.33
CA LYS A 89 -4.77 -5.12 18.79
C LYS A 89 -3.49 -5.79 19.31
N SER A 90 -2.86 -6.69 18.55
CA SER A 90 -1.69 -7.45 19.02
C SER A 90 -0.43 -7.35 18.15
N LEU A 91 -0.48 -6.70 16.97
CA LEU A 91 0.71 -6.51 16.14
C LEU A 91 1.26 -5.10 16.28
N SER A 92 2.30 -5.05 17.12
CA SER A 92 3.49 -4.19 17.15
C SER A 92 3.44 -2.86 16.38
N PHE A 93 4.01 -1.84 17.01
CA PHE A 93 4.34 -0.49 16.52
C PHE A 93 4.54 -0.32 14.99
N LEU A 94 5.02 -1.34 14.27
CA LEU A 94 5.17 -1.41 12.80
C LEU A 94 3.86 -1.41 11.99
N SER A 95 2.72 -1.87 12.54
CA SER A 95 1.41 -1.81 11.83
C SER A 95 0.80 -0.39 11.88
N VAL A 96 1.10 0.36 12.94
CA VAL A 96 0.67 1.76 13.16
C VAL A 96 1.60 2.74 12.42
N VAL A 97 2.88 2.41 12.28
CA VAL A 97 3.84 3.14 11.42
C VAL A 97 3.72 2.73 9.94
N GLY A 98 3.13 1.55 9.67
CA GLY A 98 3.01 1.02 8.31
C GLY A 98 2.08 1.87 7.46
N LEU A 99 2.51 2.22 6.24
CA LEU A 99 1.72 2.95 5.25
C LEU A 99 0.45 2.21 4.78
N ARG A 100 0.12 1.05 5.36
CA ARG A 100 -1.02 0.21 4.98
C ARG A 100 -2.37 0.94 5.10
N PRO A 101 -2.70 1.67 6.18
CA PRO A 101 -3.94 2.44 6.24
C PRO A 101 -4.03 3.51 5.15
N LEU A 102 -2.89 4.15 4.83
CA LEU A 102 -2.81 5.16 3.77
C LEU A 102 -2.99 4.53 2.38
N VAL A 103 -2.40 3.35 2.14
CA VAL A 103 -2.60 2.58 0.91
C VAL A 103 -4.06 2.17 0.76
N VAL A 104 -4.68 1.64 1.81
CA VAL A 104 -6.10 1.27 1.80
C VAL A 104 -6.97 2.48 1.46
N TRP A 105 -6.72 3.61 2.12
CA TRP A 105 -7.43 4.85 1.86
C TRP A 105 -7.26 5.32 0.41
N LEU A 106 -6.03 5.28 -0.13
CA LEU A 106 -5.74 5.72 -1.48
C LEU A 106 -6.32 4.79 -2.56
N LEU A 107 -6.28 3.47 -2.35
CA LEU A 107 -6.83 2.48 -3.27
C LEU A 107 -8.36 2.54 -3.35
N MET A 108 -9.02 2.87 -2.24
CA MET A 108 -10.48 2.99 -2.18
C MET A 108 -10.97 4.38 -2.61
N SER A 109 -10.07 5.36 -2.70
CA SER A 109 -10.43 6.74 -3.09
C SER A 109 -10.96 6.80 -4.53
N PRO A 110 -12.05 7.56 -4.77
CA PRO A 110 -12.56 7.80 -6.13
C PRO A 110 -11.58 8.59 -7.00
N PHE A 111 -10.59 9.24 -6.38
CA PHE A 111 -9.56 10.02 -7.07
C PHE A 111 -8.25 9.24 -7.29
N LEU A 112 -8.25 7.92 -7.08
CA LEU A 112 -7.07 7.06 -7.29
C LEU A 112 -6.43 7.30 -8.66
N HIS A 113 -7.24 7.39 -9.72
CA HIS A 113 -6.73 7.59 -11.08
C HIS A 113 -5.95 8.91 -11.22
N ILE A 114 -6.47 9.99 -10.63
CA ILE A 114 -5.83 11.30 -10.64
C ILE A 114 -4.54 11.24 -9.83
N ALA A 115 -4.61 10.75 -8.59
CA ALA A 115 -3.44 10.66 -7.73
C ALA A 115 -2.31 9.80 -8.34
N ALA A 116 -2.65 8.63 -8.89
CA ALA A 116 -1.69 7.75 -9.55
C ALA A 116 -1.11 8.38 -10.83
N SER A 117 -1.92 9.08 -11.63
CA SER A 117 -1.42 9.77 -12.82
C SER A 117 -0.47 10.92 -12.47
N VAL A 118 -0.79 11.71 -11.45
CA VAL A 118 0.06 12.81 -10.97
C VAL A 118 1.36 12.26 -10.41
N LEU A 119 1.30 11.16 -9.66
CA LEU A 119 2.48 10.48 -9.14
C LEU A 119 3.38 9.97 -10.29
N LEU A 120 2.81 9.32 -11.32
CA LEU A 120 3.57 8.84 -12.47
C LEU A 120 4.18 9.98 -13.28
N MET A 121 3.41 11.02 -13.58
CA MET A 121 3.91 12.20 -14.29
C MET A 121 5.01 12.91 -13.50
N GLY A 122 4.82 13.06 -12.19
CA GLY A 122 5.82 13.61 -11.28
C GLY A 122 7.09 12.76 -11.23
N TRP A 123 6.95 11.44 -11.21
CA TRP A 123 8.08 10.51 -11.24
C TRP A 123 8.89 10.68 -12.53
N VAL A 124 8.23 10.66 -13.68
CA VAL A 124 8.86 10.86 -14.99
C VAL A 124 9.57 12.22 -15.06
N ALA A 125 8.92 13.29 -14.61
CA ALA A 125 9.52 14.61 -14.56
C ALA A 125 10.78 14.62 -13.67
N ALA A 126 10.72 14.01 -12.48
CA ALA A 126 11.85 13.95 -11.57
C ALA A 126 13.02 13.12 -12.15
N LEU A 127 12.73 12.04 -12.90
CA LEU A 127 13.75 11.27 -13.63
C LEU A 127 14.40 12.11 -14.74
N MET A 128 13.61 12.89 -15.50
CA MET A 128 14.13 13.80 -16.53
C MET A 128 15.10 14.83 -15.92
N PHE A 129 14.70 15.48 -14.82
CA PHE A 129 15.56 16.44 -14.13
C PHE A 129 16.78 15.78 -13.48
N GLY A 130 16.62 14.56 -12.96
CA GLY A 130 17.73 13.77 -12.40
C GLY A 130 18.77 13.38 -13.44
N ALA A 131 18.35 13.02 -14.65
CA ALA A 131 19.29 12.71 -15.73
C ALA A 131 20.11 13.94 -16.14
N LEU A 132 19.56 15.16 -16.04
CA LEU A 132 20.27 16.40 -16.37
C LEU A 132 21.34 16.81 -15.33
N GLN A 133 21.44 16.11 -14.21
CA GLN A 133 22.49 16.38 -13.21
C GLN A 133 23.86 15.88 -13.69
N ASN A 134 24.92 16.42 -13.07
CA ASN A 134 26.30 16.02 -13.35
C ASN A 134 27.00 15.52 -12.08
N PRO A 135 27.38 14.23 -12.02
CA PRO A 135 26.88 13.09 -12.80
C PRO A 135 25.36 12.85 -12.74
N PRO A 136 24.79 12.18 -13.75
CA PRO A 136 23.35 11.96 -13.88
C PRO A 136 22.83 10.97 -12.83
N LEU A 137 21.61 11.22 -12.33
CA LEU A 137 20.84 10.27 -11.54
C LEU A 137 20.07 9.34 -12.49
N ALA A 138 20.28 8.03 -12.36
CA ALA A 138 19.61 7.00 -13.16
C ALA A 138 18.90 5.97 -12.28
N LEU A 139 17.70 5.56 -12.67
CA LEU A 139 17.02 4.40 -12.09
C LEU A 139 17.48 3.12 -12.81
N LEU A 140 18.04 2.18 -12.05
CA LEU A 140 18.48 0.87 -12.52
C LEU A 140 17.67 -0.22 -11.80
N GLY A 141 16.67 -0.76 -12.49
CA GLY A 141 15.73 -1.71 -11.89
C GLY A 141 14.91 -1.02 -10.79
N VAL A 142 15.28 -1.26 -9.52
CA VAL A 142 14.63 -0.67 -8.33
C VAL A 142 15.53 0.32 -7.57
N VAL A 143 16.78 0.53 -7.99
CA VAL A 143 17.76 1.35 -7.27
C VAL A 143 18.15 2.57 -8.06
N TYR A 144 18.29 3.72 -7.39
CA TYR A 144 18.83 4.92 -7.98
C TYR A 144 20.35 4.97 -7.86
N VAL A 145 21.01 5.14 -8.99
CA VAL A 145 22.47 5.19 -9.13
C VAL A 145 22.87 6.56 -9.65
N GLY A 146 23.98 7.12 -9.17
CA GLY A 146 24.43 8.48 -9.53
C GLY A 146 25.45 9.06 -8.56
N TYR A 147 25.45 10.39 -8.41
CA TYR A 147 26.43 11.27 -7.73
C TYR A 147 27.17 10.71 -6.49
N TYR A 148 26.59 9.81 -5.70
CA TYR A 148 27.30 9.10 -4.62
C TYR A 148 26.92 7.62 -4.38
N LEU A 149 26.18 6.96 -5.29
CA LEU A 149 25.98 5.50 -5.20
C LEU A 149 27.00 4.79 -6.12
N PRO A 150 27.73 3.76 -5.67
CA PRO A 150 28.97 3.33 -6.32
C PRO A 150 28.67 2.42 -7.50
N LEU A 151 28.35 3.02 -8.63
CA LEU A 151 28.60 2.41 -9.93
C LEU A 151 29.22 3.52 -10.75
N SER A 152 30.54 3.45 -10.90
CA SER A 152 31.39 4.33 -11.71
C SER A 152 31.07 4.23 -13.21
N LEU A 153 29.82 4.00 -13.58
CA LEU A 153 29.34 4.02 -14.94
C LEU A 153 29.11 5.49 -15.30
N ARG A 154 30.08 6.11 -15.97
CA ARG A 154 29.90 7.42 -16.62
C ARG A 154 28.91 7.25 -17.78
N LEU A 155 27.63 7.15 -17.45
CA LEU A 155 26.56 7.04 -18.43
C LEU A 155 26.31 8.42 -19.04
N PRO A 156 26.32 8.55 -20.37
CA PRO A 156 25.87 9.77 -21.03
C PRO A 156 24.40 10.05 -20.67
N LEU A 157 24.04 11.33 -20.62
CA LEU A 157 22.68 11.84 -20.32
C LEU A 157 21.56 10.99 -20.97
N HIS A 158 21.68 10.74 -22.27
CA HIS A 158 20.65 10.01 -23.04
C HIS A 158 20.46 8.58 -22.59
N TYR A 159 21.55 7.88 -22.23
CA TYR A 159 21.47 6.51 -21.75
C TYR A 159 20.93 6.44 -20.31
N ALA A 160 21.32 7.38 -19.45
CA ALA A 160 20.79 7.48 -18.09
C ALA A 160 19.27 7.70 -18.09
N LEU A 161 18.78 8.58 -18.96
CA LEU A 161 17.35 8.82 -19.13
C LEU A 161 16.62 7.58 -19.65
N ALA A 162 17.09 7.01 -20.76
CA ALA A 162 16.44 5.85 -21.40
C ALA A 162 16.37 4.67 -20.43
N LEU A 163 17.47 4.37 -19.73
CA LEU A 163 17.53 3.31 -18.73
C LEU A 163 16.55 3.54 -17.58
N SER A 164 16.41 4.79 -17.14
CA SER A 164 15.49 5.15 -16.07
C SER A 164 14.03 4.97 -16.46
N LEU A 165 13.65 5.45 -17.64
CA LEU A 165 12.29 5.31 -18.16
C LEU A 165 11.94 3.84 -18.44
N ILE A 166 12.88 3.08 -19.01
CA ILE A 166 12.72 1.64 -19.23
C ILE A 166 12.55 0.92 -17.89
N SER A 167 13.38 1.24 -16.88
CA SER A 167 13.26 0.64 -15.55
C SER A 167 11.92 0.97 -14.89
N ALA A 168 11.49 2.23 -14.93
CA ALA A 168 10.20 2.64 -14.37
C ALA A 168 9.03 1.93 -15.06
N ALA A 169 9.04 1.87 -16.40
CA ALA A 169 8.03 1.14 -17.17
C ALA A 169 8.06 -0.36 -16.86
N ALA A 170 9.25 -0.96 -16.79
CA ALA A 170 9.44 -2.37 -16.47
C ALA A 170 8.91 -2.69 -15.06
N LEU A 171 9.08 -1.82 -14.07
CA LEU A 171 8.52 -2.03 -12.73
C LEU A 171 6.99 -2.07 -12.72
N VAL A 172 6.35 -1.11 -13.40
CA VAL A 172 4.89 -1.05 -13.49
C VAL A 172 4.34 -2.26 -14.27
N VAL A 173 4.97 -2.60 -15.40
CA VAL A 173 4.55 -3.73 -16.24
C VAL A 173 4.80 -5.07 -15.54
N ALA A 174 5.96 -5.26 -14.92
CA ALA A 174 6.28 -6.46 -14.16
C ALA A 174 5.31 -6.63 -13.00
N SER A 175 4.94 -5.56 -12.30
CA SER A 175 3.91 -5.61 -11.25
C SER A 175 2.56 -6.12 -11.78
N HIS A 176 2.12 -5.59 -12.93
CA HIS A 176 0.88 -6.01 -13.57
C HIS A 176 0.93 -7.50 -13.98
N LEU A 177 2.06 -7.97 -14.50
CA LEU A 177 2.22 -9.37 -14.93
C LEU A 177 2.37 -10.34 -13.75
N LEU A 178 3.20 -10.01 -12.75
CA LEU A 178 3.44 -10.81 -11.55
C LEU A 178 2.17 -11.05 -10.73
N THR A 179 1.22 -10.13 -10.81
CA THR A 179 -0.09 -10.21 -10.13
C THR A 179 -1.16 -10.90 -10.99
N ARG A 180 -0.77 -11.57 -12.08
CA ARG A 180 -1.69 -12.20 -13.05
C ARG A 180 -2.77 -11.22 -13.54
N ARG A 181 -2.38 -9.96 -13.77
CA ARG A 181 -3.25 -8.85 -14.23
C ARG A 181 -4.33 -8.41 -13.23
N ARG A 182 -4.27 -8.85 -11.97
CA ARG A 182 -5.22 -8.41 -10.92
C ARG A 182 -4.97 -6.98 -10.46
N VAL A 183 -3.70 -6.56 -10.39
CA VAL A 183 -3.33 -5.18 -10.02
C VAL A 183 -3.22 -4.34 -11.28
N THR A 184 -4.02 -3.27 -11.40
CA THR A 184 -3.92 -2.33 -12.52
C THR A 184 -2.62 -1.52 -12.44
N PRO A 185 -2.06 -1.03 -13.56
CA PRO A 185 -0.81 -0.26 -13.56
C PRO A 185 -0.87 0.98 -12.67
N LEU A 186 -2.04 1.60 -12.52
CA LEU A 186 -2.23 2.75 -11.62
C LEU A 186 -2.14 2.36 -10.14
N LYS A 187 -2.70 1.21 -9.75
CA LYS A 187 -2.56 0.68 -8.39
C LYS A 187 -1.12 0.22 -8.12
N ALA A 188 -0.44 -0.32 -9.12
CA ALA A 188 0.99 -0.63 -9.04
C ALA A 188 1.83 0.64 -8.81
N ALA A 189 1.51 1.74 -9.50
CA ALA A 189 2.17 3.02 -9.29
C ALA A 189 2.01 3.53 -7.85
N VAL A 190 0.82 3.37 -7.25
CA VAL A 190 0.61 3.69 -5.83
C VAL A 190 1.50 2.84 -4.92
N GLY A 191 1.64 1.54 -5.20
CA GLY A 191 2.55 0.67 -4.45
C GLY A 191 4.02 1.09 -4.55
N LEU A 192 4.40 1.73 -5.66
CA LEU A 192 5.74 2.24 -5.95
C LEU A 192 5.95 3.70 -5.53
N ALA A 193 4.97 4.34 -4.88
CA ALA A 193 4.99 5.77 -4.61
C ALA A 193 6.23 6.28 -3.85
N PRO A 194 6.73 5.61 -2.80
CA PRO A 194 7.90 6.11 -2.07
C PRO A 194 9.16 6.11 -2.96
N LEU A 195 9.33 5.08 -3.80
CA LEU A 195 10.41 5.01 -4.79
C LEU A 195 10.24 6.07 -5.90
N ALA A 196 9.00 6.36 -6.28
CA ALA A 196 8.68 7.37 -7.29
C ALA A 196 8.96 8.81 -6.80
N LEU A 197 8.77 9.07 -5.50
CA LEU A 197 9.03 10.37 -4.88
C LEU A 197 10.51 10.59 -4.56
N PHE A 198 11.30 9.52 -4.42
CA PHE A 198 12.70 9.60 -4.03
C PHE A 198 13.54 10.55 -4.90
N PRO A 199 13.48 10.52 -6.25
CA PRO A 199 14.26 11.44 -7.08
C PRO A 199 13.99 12.89 -6.73
N ALA A 200 12.73 13.28 -6.57
CA ALA A 200 12.40 14.66 -6.21
C ALA A 200 13.00 15.05 -4.86
N VAL A 201 12.96 14.16 -3.87
CA VAL A 201 13.59 14.38 -2.55
C VAL A 201 15.12 14.43 -2.65
N HIS A 202 15.72 13.58 -3.47
CA HIS A 202 17.16 13.59 -3.70
C HIS A 202 17.62 14.90 -4.34
N LEU A 203 16.92 15.36 -5.39
CA LEU A 203 17.24 16.60 -6.09
C LEU A 203 17.18 17.81 -5.17
N THR A 204 16.16 17.90 -4.31
CA THR A 204 16.04 19.00 -3.35
C THR A 204 17.14 18.98 -2.31
N LEU A 205 17.48 17.79 -1.76
CA LEU A 205 18.57 17.65 -0.79
C LEU A 205 19.93 17.96 -1.39
N VAL A 206 20.20 17.53 -2.62
CA VAL A 206 21.44 17.85 -3.33
C VAL A 206 21.54 19.35 -3.60
N TYR A 207 20.45 19.99 -4.03
CA TYR A 207 20.40 21.43 -4.24
C TYR A 207 20.70 22.19 -2.93
N LEU A 208 20.05 21.81 -1.83
CA LEU A 208 20.29 22.38 -0.50
C LEU A 208 21.72 22.15 -0.01
N ALA A 209 22.27 20.96 -0.24
CA ALA A 209 23.64 20.61 0.12
C ALA A 209 24.66 21.52 -0.59
N HIS A 210 24.45 21.82 -1.88
CA HIS A 210 25.31 22.74 -2.63
C HIS A 210 25.10 24.20 -2.20
N THR A 211 23.86 24.61 -1.99
CA THR A 211 23.53 25.99 -1.61
C THR A 211 24.08 26.37 -0.24
N TRP A 212 24.12 25.42 0.70
CA TRP A 212 24.58 25.64 2.07
C TRP A 212 25.94 25.01 2.37
N GLU A 213 26.66 24.53 1.35
CA GLU A 213 27.96 23.85 1.48
C GLU A 213 27.97 22.73 2.55
N PHE A 214 26.85 22.03 2.69
CA PHE A 214 26.65 21.02 3.74
C PHE A 214 26.56 19.61 3.14
N PRO A 215 27.70 18.92 2.93
CA PRO A 215 27.77 17.66 2.19
C PRO A 215 27.04 16.50 2.88
N TYR A 216 26.81 16.57 4.19
CA TYR A 216 26.08 15.56 4.96
C TYR A 216 24.60 15.41 4.56
N LEU A 217 24.00 16.42 3.90
CA LEU A 217 22.66 16.29 3.33
C LEU A 217 22.60 15.21 2.24
N VAL A 218 23.71 14.97 1.54
CA VAL A 218 23.74 13.99 0.49
C VAL A 218 23.85 12.57 1.04
N THR A 219 24.61 12.36 2.11
CA THR A 219 24.63 11.07 2.82
C THR A 219 23.28 10.77 3.47
N LEU A 220 22.61 11.79 4.02
CA LEU A 220 21.23 11.67 4.49
C LEU A 220 20.29 11.24 3.37
N SER A 221 20.45 11.79 2.17
CA SER A 221 19.66 11.35 1.01
C SER A 221 19.84 9.86 0.69
N GLN A 222 21.03 9.29 0.91
CA GLN A 222 21.24 7.85 0.69
C GLN A 222 20.55 6.99 1.76
N VAL A 223 20.55 7.45 3.02
CA VAL A 223 19.75 6.81 4.08
C VAL A 223 18.26 6.87 3.75
N LEU A 224 17.80 7.99 3.17
CA LEU A 224 16.42 8.12 2.71
C LEU A 224 16.07 7.21 1.54
N LEU A 225 17.03 6.81 0.69
CA LEU A 225 16.80 5.80 -0.34
C LEU A 225 16.46 4.44 0.28
N PHE A 226 17.21 4.04 1.31
CA PHE A 226 16.94 2.81 2.05
C PHE A 226 15.52 2.84 2.66
N LEU A 227 15.16 3.96 3.29
CA LEU A 227 13.82 4.14 3.84
C LEU A 227 12.75 4.12 2.75
N ALA A 228 12.98 4.77 1.60
CA ALA A 228 12.06 4.76 0.46
C ALA A 228 11.85 3.34 -0.08
N LEU A 229 12.90 2.51 -0.16
CA LEU A 229 12.79 1.11 -0.56
C LEU A 229 11.98 0.27 0.43
N LEU A 230 12.19 0.48 1.74
CA LEU A 230 11.42 -0.19 2.79
C LEU A 230 9.94 0.21 2.73
N LEU A 231 9.65 1.50 2.60
CA LEU A 231 8.30 2.01 2.45
C LEU A 231 7.65 1.50 1.16
N THR A 232 8.41 1.40 0.07
CA THR A 232 7.92 0.81 -1.19
C THR A 232 7.59 -0.67 -1.02
N ALA A 233 8.44 -1.45 -0.35
CA ALA A 233 8.17 -2.87 -0.11
C ALA A 233 6.90 -3.08 0.72
N THR A 234 6.65 -2.23 1.72
CA THR A 234 5.44 -2.29 2.57
C THR A 234 4.19 -1.82 1.83
N MET A 235 4.24 -0.71 1.10
CA MET A 235 3.11 -0.22 0.30
C MET A 235 2.75 -1.20 -0.81
N TYR A 236 3.74 -1.69 -1.54
CA TYR A 236 3.52 -2.68 -2.59
C TYR A 236 2.96 -3.99 -2.03
N ALA A 237 3.45 -4.46 -0.89
CA ALA A 237 2.90 -5.65 -0.23
C ALA A 237 1.44 -5.44 0.19
N ALA A 238 1.10 -4.25 0.68
CA ALA A 238 -0.28 -3.90 1.01
C ALA A 238 -1.18 -3.93 -0.24
N VAL A 239 -0.79 -3.25 -1.32
CA VAL A 239 -1.55 -3.25 -2.59
C VAL A 239 -1.74 -4.69 -3.10
N HIS A 240 -0.67 -5.48 -3.16
CA HIS A 240 -0.74 -6.85 -3.65
C HIS A 240 -1.60 -7.74 -2.75
N SER A 241 -1.47 -7.65 -1.42
CA SER A 241 -2.28 -8.45 -0.49
C SER A 241 -3.78 -8.16 -0.64
N LEU A 242 -4.16 -6.89 -0.83
CA LEU A 242 -5.54 -6.45 -0.96
C LEU A 242 -6.15 -6.86 -2.30
N GLU A 243 -5.42 -6.70 -3.40
CA GLU A 243 -5.94 -6.97 -4.75
C GLU A 243 -5.89 -8.46 -5.13
N VAL A 244 -4.91 -9.21 -4.61
CA VAL A 244 -4.74 -10.63 -4.94
C VAL A 244 -5.42 -11.53 -3.89
N GLY A 245 -5.66 -11.03 -2.67
CA GLY A 245 -6.24 -11.79 -1.57
C GLY A 245 -5.23 -12.70 -0.86
N THR A 246 -3.95 -12.32 -0.83
CA THR A 246 -2.86 -13.09 -0.20
C THR A 246 -2.52 -12.56 1.19
N THR A 247 -1.92 -13.39 2.06
CA THR A 247 -1.48 -12.93 3.38
C THR A 247 -0.43 -11.83 3.24
N TYR A 248 -0.59 -10.76 4.02
CA TYR A 248 0.32 -9.60 3.99
C TYR A 248 1.76 -10.01 4.32
N GLU A 249 1.95 -10.88 5.31
CA GLU A 249 3.29 -11.32 5.76
C GLU A 249 4.06 -12.04 4.65
N HIS A 250 3.43 -13.00 3.96
CA HIS A 250 4.07 -13.71 2.86
C HIS A 250 4.39 -12.77 1.69
N THR A 251 3.47 -11.84 1.42
CA THR A 251 3.66 -10.82 0.38
C THR A 251 4.80 -9.86 0.74
N LEU A 252 4.90 -9.45 2.00
CA LEU A 252 5.95 -8.57 2.52
C LEU A 252 7.33 -9.23 2.45
N ILE A 253 7.45 -10.50 2.83
CA ILE A 253 8.72 -11.23 2.71
C ILE A 253 9.17 -11.25 1.25
N ARG A 254 8.25 -11.59 0.33
CA ARG A 254 8.53 -11.61 -1.10
C ARG A 254 8.95 -10.24 -1.64
N THR A 255 8.29 -9.17 -1.23
CA THR A 255 8.63 -7.81 -1.70
C THR A 255 9.96 -7.33 -1.12
N LEU A 256 10.25 -7.60 0.16
CA LEU A 256 11.55 -7.31 0.75
C LEU A 256 12.69 -8.05 0.03
N LEU A 257 12.49 -9.32 -0.34
CA LEU A 257 13.45 -10.06 -1.16
C LEU A 257 13.70 -9.38 -2.52
N ILE A 258 12.64 -8.89 -3.17
CA ILE A 258 12.74 -8.21 -4.48
C ILE A 258 13.40 -6.83 -4.38
N PHE A 259 13.06 -6.04 -3.37
CA PHE A 259 13.53 -4.65 -3.25
C PHE A 259 14.87 -4.51 -2.52
N PHE A 260 15.28 -5.49 -1.70
CA PHE A 260 16.56 -5.44 -0.96
C PHE A 260 17.53 -6.54 -1.35
N VAL A 261 17.09 -7.80 -1.37
CA VAL A 261 18.02 -8.93 -1.54
C VAL A 261 18.49 -9.04 -2.99
N LEU A 262 17.59 -8.99 -3.97
CA LEU A 262 17.98 -9.04 -5.39
C LEU A 262 18.94 -7.89 -5.79
N PRO A 263 18.68 -6.62 -5.42
CA PRO A 263 19.62 -5.55 -5.74
C PRO A 263 20.95 -5.67 -5.02
N ALA A 264 20.96 -6.10 -3.75
CA ALA A 264 22.19 -6.34 -3.01
C ALA A 264 23.02 -7.47 -3.65
N LEU A 265 22.38 -8.55 -4.09
CA LEU A 265 23.04 -9.64 -4.82
C LEU A 265 23.59 -9.16 -6.17
N PHE A 266 22.85 -8.33 -6.90
CA PHE A 266 23.33 -7.73 -8.15
C PHE A 266 24.54 -6.82 -7.92
N TYR A 267 24.56 -6.09 -6.82
CA TYR A 267 25.68 -5.24 -6.43
C TYR A 267 26.93 -6.05 -6.03
N LEU A 268 26.74 -7.21 -5.39
CA LEU A 268 27.83 -8.11 -5.01
C LEU A 268 28.33 -8.98 -6.17
N ALA A 269 27.56 -9.12 -7.24
CA ALA A 269 27.98 -9.84 -8.43
C ALA A 269 29.09 -9.04 -9.13
N PRO A 270 30.31 -9.60 -9.29
CA PRO A 270 31.38 -8.92 -10.00
C PRO A 270 30.99 -8.81 -11.47
N LEU A 271 30.49 -7.64 -11.87
CA LEU A 271 30.33 -7.27 -13.27
C LEU A 271 31.75 -7.06 -13.84
N ARG A 272 32.30 -8.11 -14.43
CA ARG A 272 33.51 -8.06 -15.27
C ARG A 272 33.15 -7.60 -16.68
#